data_AF-A0A2K9CFE0-F1
#
_entry.id   AF-A0A2K9CFE0-F1
#
_cell.length_a   1.000
_cell.length_b   1.000
_cell.length_c   1.000
_cell.angle_alpha   90.00
_cell.angle_beta   90.00
_cell.angle_gamma   90.00
#
_symmetry.space_group_name_H-M   'P 1'
#
loop_
_entity.id
_entity.type
_entity.pdbx_description
1 polymer ?
#
loop_
_entity_poly.entity_id
_entity_poly.type
_entity_poly.pdbx_seq_one_letter_code
_entity_poly.pdbx_strand_id
1 'polypeptide(L)'
;MSAPSMTLFHNPASPFVRKVRVLLIETGQQDRVALQSCMPTPVNPDAEVVQGNPVGKIPALRLADGSVLHDSRVILDYVDHQHVGNPLIPRDGSARWRRLTLASMADGIMDAAVLVRYESALRPPEKHWAPWLDEQRNKIRRTLAELEQDAIAELASHFDVAAISVACALGYLDFRHPDMQWRADTPQLAAWYAEISQRPSMLQTQPPV
;
A
#
# COMPACT_ATOMS: atom_id res chain seq x y z
N MET A 1 -12.73 -25.42 -5.49
CA MET A 1 -12.36 -24.17 -4.80
C MET A 1 -13.47 -23.87 -3.81
N SER A 2 -13.15 -23.66 -2.52
CA SER A 2 -14.15 -23.27 -1.52
C SER A 2 -14.64 -21.85 -1.82
N ALA A 3 -15.91 -21.54 -1.53
CA ALA A 3 -16.43 -20.19 -1.71
C ALA A 3 -15.62 -19.18 -0.87
N PRO A 4 -15.40 -17.93 -1.35
CA PRO A 4 -14.67 -16.93 -0.60
C PRO A 4 -15.37 -16.66 0.73
N SER A 5 -14.61 -16.74 1.83
CA SER A 5 -15.11 -16.57 3.19
C SER A 5 -14.90 -15.17 3.76
N MET A 6 -14.19 -14.31 3.02
CA MET A 6 -13.89 -12.93 3.39
C MET A 6 -14.20 -11.99 2.24
N THR A 7 -14.45 -10.71 2.53
CA THR A 7 -14.66 -9.68 1.50
C THR A 7 -13.72 -8.50 1.75
N LEU A 8 -12.91 -8.15 0.75
CA LEU A 8 -12.05 -6.97 0.77
C LEU A 8 -12.72 -5.84 -0.01
N PHE A 9 -12.97 -4.72 0.67
CA PHE A 9 -13.37 -3.48 0.03
C PHE A 9 -12.19 -2.94 -0.80
N HIS A 10 -12.39 -2.87 -2.11
CA HIS A 10 -11.34 -2.86 -3.10
C HIS A 10 -11.50 -1.73 -4.12
N ASN A 11 -10.39 -1.07 -4.42
CA ASN A 11 -10.22 -0.23 -5.59
C ASN A 11 -8.81 -0.49 -6.15
N PRO A 12 -8.65 -0.83 -7.43
CA PRO A 12 -7.34 -1.19 -7.98
C PRO A 12 -6.37 0.01 -8.04
N ALA A 13 -6.86 1.26 -7.90
CA ALA A 13 -6.01 2.44 -7.80
C ALA A 13 -5.39 2.65 -6.40
N SER A 14 -5.92 2.01 -5.35
CA SER A 14 -5.46 2.25 -3.98
C SER A 14 -4.20 1.46 -3.67
N PRO A 15 -3.09 2.12 -3.29
CA PRO A 15 -1.85 1.41 -3.01
C PRO A 15 -1.90 0.69 -1.66
N PHE A 16 -2.74 1.15 -0.73
CA PHE A 16 -3.01 0.44 0.53
C PHE A 16 -3.77 -0.87 0.29
N VAL A 17 -4.74 -0.87 -0.63
CA VAL A 17 -5.41 -2.09 -1.09
C VAL A 17 -4.43 -3.00 -1.82
N ARG A 18 -3.55 -2.41 -2.65
CA ARG A 18 -2.52 -3.15 -3.38
C ARG A 18 -1.60 -3.95 -2.46
N LYS A 19 -1.16 -3.39 -1.32
CA LYS A 19 -0.38 -4.14 -0.31
C LYS A 19 -1.08 -5.44 0.11
N VAL A 20 -2.35 -5.34 0.50
CA VAL A 20 -3.15 -6.50 0.93
C VAL A 20 -3.29 -7.52 -0.20
N ARG A 21 -3.57 -7.03 -1.42
CA ARG A 21 -3.69 -7.87 -2.62
C ARG A 21 -2.39 -8.62 -2.93
N VAL A 22 -1.24 -7.95 -2.87
CA VAL A 22 0.07 -8.57 -3.08
C VAL A 22 0.32 -9.65 -2.03
N LEU A 23 0.11 -9.36 -0.75
CA LEU A 23 0.29 -10.34 0.33
C LEU A 23 -0.64 -11.55 0.19
N LEU A 24 -1.91 -11.34 -0.20
CA LEU A 24 -2.84 -12.44 -0.49
C LEU A 24 -2.34 -13.35 -1.61
N ILE A 25 -1.70 -12.81 -2.64
CA ILE A 25 -1.15 -13.60 -3.75
C ILE A 25 0.12 -14.34 -3.31
N GLU A 26 1.06 -13.64 -2.66
CA GLU A 26 2.32 -14.23 -2.17
C GLU A 26 2.08 -15.36 -1.15
N THR A 27 0.99 -15.28 -0.39
CA THR A 27 0.63 -16.30 0.62
C THR A 27 -0.36 -17.35 0.13
N GLY A 28 -0.78 -17.29 -1.15
CA GLY A 28 -1.72 -18.26 -1.75
C GLY A 28 -3.15 -18.19 -1.20
N GLN A 29 -3.57 -17.02 -0.70
CA GLN A 29 -4.86 -16.83 -0.03
C GLN A 29 -5.88 -16.02 -0.84
N GLN A 30 -5.54 -15.59 -2.05
CA GLN A 30 -6.42 -14.77 -2.90
C GLN A 30 -7.83 -15.36 -3.10
N ASP A 31 -7.95 -16.68 -3.24
CA ASP A 31 -9.24 -17.35 -3.50
C ASP A 31 -10.17 -17.34 -2.29
N ARG A 32 -9.65 -17.02 -1.09
CA ARG A 32 -10.46 -16.90 0.14
C ARG A 32 -11.15 -15.54 0.25
N VAL A 33 -10.82 -14.58 -0.62
CA VAL A 33 -11.21 -13.17 -0.49
C VAL A 33 -11.95 -12.70 -1.74
N ALA A 34 -13.24 -12.45 -1.61
CA ALA A 34 -14.02 -11.73 -2.62
C ALA A 34 -13.63 -10.25 -2.65
N LEU A 35 -13.63 -9.64 -3.83
CA LEU A 35 -13.42 -8.19 -3.98
C LEU A 35 -14.76 -7.48 -4.11
N GLN A 36 -14.97 -6.51 -3.23
CA GLN A 36 -16.09 -5.60 -3.31
C GLN A 36 -15.60 -4.25 -3.81
N SER A 37 -15.90 -3.94 -5.08
CA SER A 37 -15.51 -2.68 -5.71
C SER A 37 -16.16 -1.49 -5.02
N CYS A 38 -15.37 -0.46 -4.71
CA CYS A 38 -15.82 0.79 -4.11
C CYS A 38 -14.86 1.93 -4.48
N MET A 39 -15.32 3.18 -4.35
CA MET A 39 -14.51 4.37 -4.66
C MET A 39 -14.77 5.52 -3.69
N PRO A 40 -14.53 5.32 -2.38
CA PRO A 40 -14.68 6.41 -1.42
C PRO A 40 -13.63 7.49 -1.65
N THR A 41 -14.03 8.75 -1.48
CA THR A 41 -13.14 9.91 -1.38
C THR A 41 -13.48 10.70 -0.10
N PRO A 42 -12.61 11.62 0.35
CA PRO A 42 -12.89 12.41 1.55
C PRO A 42 -14.18 13.25 1.50
N VAL A 43 -14.70 13.53 0.29
CA VAL A 43 -15.92 14.33 0.06
C VAL A 43 -17.07 13.51 -0.56
N ASN A 44 -16.87 12.20 -0.76
CA ASN A 44 -17.87 11.28 -1.28
C ASN A 44 -17.67 9.92 -0.60
N PRO A 45 -18.23 9.71 0.61
CA PRO A 45 -18.07 8.48 1.36
C PRO A 45 -18.84 7.32 0.69
N ASP A 46 -18.37 6.10 0.91
CA ASP A 46 -19.08 4.88 0.51
C ASP A 46 -19.81 4.30 1.72
N ALA A 47 -21.14 4.19 1.64
CA ALA A 47 -21.98 3.80 2.78
C ALA A 47 -21.69 2.38 3.28
N GLU A 48 -21.39 1.44 2.38
CA GLU A 48 -21.08 0.06 2.76
C GLU A 48 -19.72 -0.05 3.43
N VAL A 49 -18.74 0.75 2.98
CA VAL A 49 -17.44 0.87 3.67
C VAL A 49 -17.66 1.46 5.07
N VAL A 50 -18.42 2.54 5.19
CA VAL A 50 -18.65 3.24 6.48
C VAL A 50 -19.37 2.36 7.49
N GLN A 51 -20.28 1.48 7.05
CA GLN A 51 -21.00 0.57 7.93
C GLN A 51 -20.08 -0.38 8.72
N GLY A 52 -18.96 -0.82 8.11
CA GLY A 52 -17.97 -1.71 8.74
C GLY A 52 -16.69 -1.01 9.20
N ASN A 53 -16.35 0.12 8.59
CA ASN A 53 -15.19 0.93 8.89
C ASN A 53 -15.64 2.40 9.04
N PRO A 54 -15.87 2.91 10.26
CA PRO A 54 -16.35 4.27 10.48
C PRO A 54 -15.35 5.35 10.03
N VAL A 55 -14.08 5.01 9.77
CA VAL A 55 -13.10 5.91 9.16
C VAL A 55 -13.40 6.18 7.67
N GLY A 56 -14.16 5.30 7.01
CA GLY A 56 -14.58 5.45 5.61
C GLY A 56 -13.43 5.28 4.61
N LYS A 57 -12.38 4.54 4.97
CA LYS A 57 -11.20 4.31 4.12
C LYS A 57 -11.11 2.85 3.66
N ILE A 58 -10.40 2.65 2.55
CA ILE A 58 -10.05 1.32 2.04
C ILE A 58 -8.53 1.09 2.12
N PRO A 59 -8.06 -0.14 2.35
CA PRO A 59 -8.84 -1.37 2.48
C PRO A 59 -9.61 -1.50 3.81
N ALA A 60 -10.72 -2.23 3.74
CA ALA A 60 -11.39 -2.83 4.90
C ALA A 60 -11.65 -4.30 4.55
N LEU A 61 -11.40 -5.22 5.49
CA LEU A 61 -11.59 -6.66 5.29
C LEU A 61 -12.72 -7.15 6.19
N ARG A 62 -13.84 -7.53 5.59
CA ARG A 62 -14.95 -8.19 6.29
C ARG A 62 -14.68 -9.69 6.39
N LEU A 63 -14.70 -10.22 7.60
CA LEU A 63 -14.47 -11.63 7.91
C LEU A 63 -15.76 -12.45 7.77
N ALA A 64 -15.63 -13.77 7.88
CA ALA A 64 -16.75 -14.71 7.74
C ALA A 64 -17.85 -14.51 8.80
N ASP A 65 -17.48 -14.03 10.00
CA ASP A 65 -18.39 -13.73 11.10
C ASP A 65 -19.04 -12.33 10.98
N GLY A 66 -18.74 -11.58 9.92
CA GLY A 66 -19.25 -10.23 9.67
C GLY A 66 -18.45 -9.12 10.35
N SER A 67 -17.48 -9.43 11.21
CA SER A 67 -16.57 -8.42 11.77
C SER A 67 -15.67 -7.81 10.69
N VAL A 68 -15.22 -6.57 10.89
CA VAL A 68 -14.45 -5.82 9.89
C VAL A 68 -13.13 -5.31 10.45
N LEU A 69 -12.04 -5.67 9.79
CA LEU A 69 -10.69 -5.23 10.11
C LEU A 69 -10.27 -4.05 9.23
N HIS A 70 -9.63 -3.06 9.83
CA HIS A 70 -9.00 -1.90 9.20
C HIS A 70 -7.96 -1.31 10.18
N ASP A 71 -6.92 -0.63 9.72
CA ASP A 71 -6.54 -0.28 8.35
C ASP A 71 -5.73 -1.38 7.63
N SER A 72 -5.01 -1.01 6.56
CA SER A 72 -4.16 -1.95 5.81
C SER A 72 -3.12 -2.68 6.66
N ARG A 73 -2.57 -2.08 7.73
CA ARG A 73 -1.53 -2.72 8.56
C ARG A 73 -2.13 -3.84 9.40
N VAL A 74 -3.30 -3.59 9.98
CA VAL A 74 -4.08 -4.58 10.75
C VAL A 74 -4.47 -5.75 9.84
N ILE A 75 -4.93 -5.45 8.63
CA ILE A 75 -5.30 -6.48 7.65
C ILE A 75 -4.09 -7.32 7.23
N LEU A 76 -2.93 -6.69 6.95
CA LEU A 76 -1.71 -7.41 6.60
C LEU A 76 -1.28 -8.37 7.72
N ASP A 77 -1.27 -7.92 8.98
CA ASP A 77 -0.92 -8.77 10.13
C ASP A 77 -1.91 -9.93 10.32
N TYR A 78 -3.21 -9.68 10.17
CA TYR A 78 -4.22 -10.74 10.20
C TYR A 78 -3.97 -11.79 9.13
N VAL A 79 -3.83 -11.38 7.86
CA VAL A 79 -3.66 -12.31 6.72
C VAL A 79 -2.36 -13.10 6.83
N ASP A 80 -1.28 -12.47 7.30
CA ASP A 80 0.03 -13.12 7.52
C ASP A 80 -0.01 -14.21 8.62
N HIS A 81 -1.01 -14.18 9.52
CA HIS A 81 -1.24 -15.24 10.51
C HIS A 81 -2.13 -16.39 9.98
N GLN A 82 -2.76 -16.24 8.82
CA GLN A 82 -3.73 -17.21 8.30
C GLN A 82 -3.11 -18.36 7.48
N HIS A 83 -1.80 -18.30 7.21
CA HIS A 83 -1.09 -19.32 6.43
C HIS A 83 -0.02 -20.05 7.25
N VAL A 84 0.44 -21.20 6.75
CA VAL A 84 1.49 -22.02 7.39
C VAL A 84 2.89 -21.80 6.81
N GLY A 85 3.01 -20.99 5.75
CA GLY A 85 4.30 -20.59 5.19
C GLY A 85 5.11 -19.66 6.10
N ASN A 86 6.33 -19.32 5.69
CA ASN A 86 7.17 -18.37 6.41
C ASN A 86 6.46 -17.01 6.53
N PRO A 87 6.48 -16.38 7.72
CA PRO A 87 5.79 -15.11 7.93
C PRO A 87 6.46 -13.99 7.12
N LEU A 88 5.66 -13.17 6.46
CA LEU A 88 6.11 -11.94 5.79
C LEU A 88 6.19 -10.76 6.76
N ILE A 89 5.73 -10.94 8.00
CA ILE A 89 6.00 -10.03 9.11
C ILE A 89 6.77 -10.80 10.20
N PRO A 90 8.04 -10.47 10.49
CA PRO A 90 8.77 -11.15 11.56
C PRO A 90 7.99 -11.10 12.88
N ARG A 91 7.91 -12.23 13.59
CA ARG A 91 7.06 -12.37 14.79
C ARG A 91 7.66 -11.70 16.03
N ASP A 92 8.98 -11.61 16.09
CA ASP A 92 9.72 -11.08 17.23
C ASP A 92 11.07 -10.47 16.82
N GLY A 93 11.85 -10.05 17.82
CA GLY A 93 13.21 -9.58 17.65
C GLY A 93 13.35 -8.20 16.99
N SER A 94 14.60 -7.78 16.78
CA SER A 94 14.95 -6.51 16.14
C SER A 94 14.46 -6.43 14.69
N ALA A 95 14.44 -7.58 14.00
CA ALA A 95 13.95 -7.68 12.63
C ALA A 95 12.50 -7.18 12.53
N ARG A 96 11.59 -7.59 13.42
CA ARG A 96 10.18 -7.13 13.41
C ARG A 96 10.09 -5.61 13.36
N TRP A 97 10.80 -4.94 14.27
CA TRP A 97 10.73 -3.48 14.37
C TRP A 97 11.38 -2.78 13.18
N ARG A 98 12.49 -3.31 12.66
CA ARG A 98 13.13 -2.75 11.46
C ARG A 98 12.23 -2.87 10.23
N ARG A 99 11.65 -4.05 9.99
CA ARG A 99 10.76 -4.28 8.82
C ARG A 99 9.47 -3.48 8.91
N LEU A 100 8.86 -3.39 10.10
CA LEU A 100 7.68 -2.54 10.31
C LEU A 100 7.98 -1.05 10.18
N THR A 101 9.19 -0.60 10.54
CA THR A 101 9.61 0.80 10.35
C THR A 101 9.74 1.13 8.87
N LEU A 102 10.37 0.27 8.08
CA LEU A 102 10.45 0.43 6.61
C LEU A 102 9.05 0.42 5.96
N ALA A 103 8.16 -0.49 6.40
CA ALA A 103 6.77 -0.49 5.94
C ALA A 103 6.03 0.80 6.32
N SER A 104 6.27 1.35 7.52
CA SER A 104 5.71 2.62 7.96
C SER A 104 6.23 3.81 7.14
N MET A 105 7.51 3.80 6.74
CA MET A 105 8.07 4.79 5.82
C MET A 105 7.36 4.78 4.46
N ALA A 106 7.14 3.58 3.90
CA ALA A 106 6.39 3.42 2.65
C ALA A 106 4.93 3.91 2.78
N ASP A 107 4.29 3.65 3.92
CA ASP A 107 2.97 4.20 4.21
C ASP A 107 2.98 5.73 4.28
N GLY A 108 4.03 6.33 4.87
CA GLY A 108 4.20 7.78 4.87
C GLY A 108 4.33 8.38 3.46
N ILE A 109 4.99 7.68 2.54
CA ILE A 109 5.03 8.05 1.11
C ILE A 109 3.61 8.00 0.52
N MET A 110 2.88 6.90 0.74
CA MET A 110 1.52 6.73 0.21
C MET A 110 0.55 7.76 0.78
N ASP A 111 0.61 8.06 2.08
CA ASP A 111 -0.20 9.08 2.73
C ASP A 111 0.02 10.46 2.10
N ALA A 112 1.28 10.88 1.98
CA ALA A 112 1.63 12.16 1.36
C ALA A 112 1.20 12.21 -0.11
N ALA A 113 1.43 11.15 -0.88
CA ALA A 113 1.05 11.06 -2.28
C ALA A 113 -0.48 11.10 -2.48
N VAL A 114 -1.25 10.44 -1.62
CA VAL A 114 -2.72 10.47 -1.66
C VAL A 114 -3.24 11.86 -1.31
N LEU A 115 -2.63 12.52 -0.31
CA LEU A 115 -2.97 13.89 0.08
C LEU A 115 -2.71 14.89 -1.07
N VAL A 116 -1.55 14.81 -1.73
CA VAL A 116 -1.27 15.62 -2.94
C VAL A 116 -2.28 15.33 -4.05
N ARG A 117 -2.67 14.06 -4.23
CA ARG A 117 -3.68 13.70 -5.24
C ARG A 117 -5.05 14.28 -4.94
N TYR A 118 -5.51 14.23 -3.68
CA TYR A 118 -6.81 14.80 -3.33
C TYR A 118 -6.83 16.33 -3.42
N GLU A 119 -5.76 16.99 -3.00
CA GLU A 119 -5.63 18.43 -3.14
C GLU A 119 -5.69 18.82 -4.62
N SER A 120 -4.87 18.20 -5.48
CA SER A 120 -4.79 18.55 -6.90
C SER A 120 -6.01 18.14 -7.73
N ALA A 121 -6.69 17.03 -7.40
CA ALA A 121 -7.74 16.46 -8.24
C ALA A 121 -9.18 16.69 -7.75
N LEU A 122 -9.38 16.96 -6.46
CA LEU A 122 -10.72 17.13 -5.88
C LEU A 122 -10.95 18.53 -5.34
N ARG A 123 -9.94 19.16 -4.74
CA ARG A 123 -10.09 20.52 -4.21
C ARG A 123 -10.12 21.53 -5.37
N PRO A 124 -11.00 22.54 -5.35
CA PRO A 124 -10.99 23.60 -6.36
C PRO A 124 -9.61 24.28 -6.47
N PRO A 125 -9.09 24.55 -7.69
CA PRO A 125 -7.74 25.08 -7.90
C PRO A 125 -7.43 26.37 -7.13
N GLU A 126 -8.41 27.26 -7.00
CA GLU A 126 -8.28 28.52 -6.27
C GLU A 126 -8.14 28.35 -4.75
N LYS A 127 -8.38 27.13 -4.23
CA LYS A 127 -8.21 26.77 -2.81
C LYS A 127 -6.96 25.93 -2.55
N HIS A 128 -6.15 25.68 -3.58
CA HIS A 128 -4.90 24.92 -3.43
C HIS A 128 -3.90 25.72 -2.59
N TRP A 129 -3.23 25.05 -1.67
CA TRP A 129 -2.17 25.67 -0.86
C TRP A 129 -0.79 25.14 -1.26
N ALA A 130 -0.08 25.90 -2.09
CA ALA A 130 1.20 25.47 -2.66
C ALA A 130 2.27 25.07 -1.62
N PRO A 131 2.56 25.87 -0.56
CA PRO A 131 3.47 25.44 0.50
C PRO A 131 3.12 24.10 1.16
N TRP A 132 1.82 23.78 1.30
CA TRP A 132 1.39 22.50 1.86
C TRP A 132 1.65 21.35 0.88
N LEU A 133 1.33 21.55 -0.41
CA LEU A 133 1.64 20.57 -1.47
C LEU A 133 3.14 20.27 -1.53
N ASP A 134 3.96 21.33 -1.46
CA ASP A 134 5.41 21.21 -1.53
C ASP A 134 5.98 20.44 -0.35
N GLU A 135 5.46 20.65 0.87
CA GLU A 135 5.94 19.89 2.02
C GLU A 135 5.52 18.41 1.97
N GLN A 136 4.34 18.08 1.44
CA GLN A 136 3.99 16.66 1.21
C GLN A 136 4.95 16.00 0.20
N ARG A 137 5.29 16.70 -0.89
CA ARG A 137 6.30 16.23 -1.86
C ARG A 137 7.68 16.10 -1.22
N ASN A 138 8.06 17.02 -0.33
CA ASN A 138 9.34 16.95 0.37
C ASN A 138 9.43 15.77 1.33
N LYS A 139 8.34 15.39 2.02
CA LYS A 139 8.31 14.14 2.80
C LYS A 139 8.62 12.94 1.93
N ILE A 140 7.95 12.83 0.78
CA ILE A 140 8.20 11.73 -0.18
C ILE A 140 9.68 11.71 -0.58
N ARG A 141 10.25 12.85 -1.01
CA ARG A 141 11.66 12.94 -1.42
C ARG A 141 12.63 12.52 -0.32
N ARG A 142 12.46 13.03 0.91
CA ARG A 142 13.33 12.68 2.04
C ARG A 142 13.25 11.20 2.38
N THR A 143 12.05 10.61 2.36
CA THR A 143 11.88 9.18 2.61
C THR A 143 12.48 8.31 1.50
N LEU A 144 12.35 8.71 0.23
CA LEU A 144 12.98 8.01 -0.88
C LEU A 144 14.51 8.05 -0.77
N ALA A 145 15.09 9.20 -0.41
CA ALA A 145 16.52 9.34 -0.19
C ALA A 145 17.04 8.41 0.93
N GLU A 146 16.31 8.31 2.05
CA GLU A 146 16.63 7.37 3.13
C GLU A 146 16.59 5.90 2.66
N LEU A 147 15.57 5.53 1.87
CA LEU A 147 15.45 4.17 1.34
C LEU A 147 16.60 3.81 0.38
N GLU A 148 16.99 4.77 -0.47
CA GLU A 148 18.13 4.64 -1.39
C GLU A 148 19.45 4.47 -0.64
N GLN A 149 19.65 5.20 0.45
CA GLN A 149 20.90 5.17 1.21
C GLN A 149 21.02 3.92 2.08
N ASP A 150 19.98 3.58 2.85
CA ASP A 150 20.13 2.70 4.00
C ASP A 150 19.27 1.42 3.94
N ALA A 151 18.37 1.28 2.96
CA ALA A 151 17.41 0.17 2.94
C ALA A 151 17.58 -0.82 1.79
N ILE A 152 18.39 -0.54 0.76
CA ILE A 152 18.46 -1.35 -0.47
C ILE A 152 18.80 -2.83 -0.18
N ALA A 153 19.89 -3.10 0.54
CA ALA A 153 20.30 -4.47 0.86
C ALA A 153 19.23 -5.20 1.69
N GLU A 154 18.60 -4.49 2.62
CA GLU A 154 17.53 -5.02 3.45
C GLU A 154 16.27 -5.32 2.63
N LEU A 155 15.88 -4.45 1.70
CA LEU A 155 14.73 -4.62 0.81
C LEU A 155 14.95 -5.76 -0.19
N ALA A 156 16.19 -5.97 -0.66
CA ALA A 156 16.56 -7.06 -1.54
C ALA A 156 16.62 -8.42 -0.83
N SER A 157 16.83 -8.45 0.48
CA SER A 157 17.01 -9.70 1.23
C SER A 157 15.77 -10.59 1.26
N HIS A 158 14.58 -10.00 1.39
CA HIS A 158 13.31 -10.72 1.52
C HIS A 158 12.16 -9.90 0.92
N PHE A 159 11.30 -10.57 0.15
CA PHE A 159 10.06 -9.96 -0.33
C PHE A 159 8.95 -10.06 0.74
N ASP A 160 9.11 -9.28 1.81
CA ASP A 160 8.27 -9.28 3.01
C ASP A 160 7.42 -8.00 3.12
N VAL A 161 6.81 -7.74 4.28
CA VAL A 161 5.96 -6.55 4.49
C VAL A 161 6.63 -5.22 4.15
N ALA A 162 7.95 -5.10 4.36
CA ALA A 162 8.68 -3.89 4.01
C ALA A 162 8.80 -3.75 2.49
N ALA A 163 9.26 -4.81 1.81
CA ALA A 163 9.41 -4.84 0.37
C ALA A 163 8.06 -4.63 -0.35
N ILE A 164 7.00 -5.32 0.08
CA ILE A 164 5.64 -5.16 -0.45
C ILE A 164 5.16 -3.71 -0.31
N SER A 165 5.35 -3.11 0.87
CA SER A 165 4.89 -1.75 1.13
C SER A 165 5.64 -0.72 0.29
N VAL A 166 6.97 -0.81 0.23
CA VAL A 166 7.80 0.09 -0.61
C VAL A 166 7.44 -0.08 -2.08
N ALA A 167 7.31 -1.31 -2.57
CA ALA A 167 6.93 -1.57 -3.96
C ALA A 167 5.56 -0.98 -4.33
N CYS A 168 4.57 -1.10 -3.43
CA CYS A 168 3.25 -0.49 -3.64
C CYS A 168 3.31 1.04 -3.64
N ALA A 169 4.14 1.64 -2.78
CA ALA A 169 4.34 3.09 -2.73
C ALA A 169 4.96 3.61 -4.03
N LEU A 170 6.04 2.99 -4.52
CA LEU A 170 6.71 3.38 -5.76
C LEU A 170 5.79 3.24 -6.98
N GLY A 171 5.03 2.15 -7.06
CA GLY A 171 4.04 1.99 -8.12
C GLY A 171 2.91 3.03 -8.09
N TYR A 172 2.58 3.57 -6.91
CA TYR A 172 1.61 4.66 -6.80
C TYR A 172 2.19 6.01 -7.24
N LEU A 173 3.48 6.25 -6.97
CA LEU A 173 4.18 7.42 -7.49
C LEU A 173 4.20 7.39 -9.02
N ASP A 174 4.51 6.25 -9.63
CA ASP A 174 4.45 6.10 -11.09
C ASP A 174 3.06 6.39 -11.65
N PHE A 175 2.02 5.94 -10.95
CA PHE A 175 0.65 6.06 -11.42
C PHE A 175 0.05 7.46 -11.26
N ARG A 176 0.32 8.14 -10.14
CA ARG A 176 -0.36 9.42 -9.80
C ARG A 176 0.55 10.63 -9.77
N HIS A 177 1.87 10.44 -9.71
CA HIS A 177 2.87 11.50 -9.59
C HIS A 177 4.08 11.25 -10.51
N PRO A 178 3.86 10.97 -11.83
CA PRO A 178 4.97 10.70 -12.75
C PRO A 178 5.90 11.92 -12.91
N ASP A 179 5.41 13.12 -12.62
CA ASP A 179 6.16 14.38 -12.58
C ASP A 179 7.26 14.41 -11.52
N MET A 180 7.16 13.58 -10.47
CA MET A 180 8.20 13.47 -9.45
C MET A 180 9.48 12.79 -9.95
N GLN A 181 9.40 12.00 -11.03
CA GLN A 181 10.55 11.34 -11.67
C GLN A 181 11.52 10.66 -10.69
N TRP A 182 10.97 10.00 -9.66
CA TRP A 182 11.72 9.54 -8.47
C TRP A 182 12.96 8.68 -8.77
N ARG A 183 12.98 7.96 -9.90
CA ARG A 183 14.10 7.13 -10.34
C ARG A 183 15.38 7.91 -10.62
N ALA A 184 15.29 9.18 -10.98
CA ALA A 184 16.46 10.00 -11.31
C ALA A 184 17.39 10.18 -10.09
N ASP A 185 16.80 10.37 -8.91
CA ASP A 185 17.53 10.63 -7.66
C ASP A 185 17.75 9.37 -6.81
N THR A 186 17.15 8.23 -7.17
CA THR A 186 17.22 6.96 -6.42
C THR A 186 17.46 5.74 -7.33
N PRO A 187 18.64 5.64 -7.96
CA PRO A 187 18.91 4.65 -8.99
C PRO A 187 18.96 3.20 -8.46
N GLN A 188 19.44 2.96 -7.24
CA GLN A 188 19.45 1.60 -6.67
C GLN A 188 18.04 1.14 -6.34
N LEU A 189 17.21 2.03 -5.78
CA LEU A 189 15.81 1.76 -5.51
C LEU A 189 15.04 1.52 -6.81
N ALA A 190 15.37 2.25 -7.89
CA ALA A 190 14.80 2.04 -9.21
C ALA A 190 15.16 0.66 -9.78
N ALA A 191 16.42 0.23 -9.65
CA ALA A 191 16.87 -1.09 -10.09
C ALA A 191 16.18 -2.22 -9.31
N TRP A 192 16.14 -2.11 -7.97
CA TRP A 192 15.41 -3.04 -7.12
C TRP A 192 13.92 -3.12 -7.50
N TYR A 193 13.26 -1.97 -7.71
CA TYR A 193 11.85 -1.93 -8.09
C TYR A 193 11.61 -2.57 -9.45
N ALA A 194 12.50 -2.37 -10.42
CA ALA A 194 12.39 -2.98 -11.75
C ALA A 194 12.39 -4.51 -11.69
N GLU A 195 13.22 -5.09 -10.81
CA GLU A 195 13.28 -6.53 -10.57
C GLU A 195 12.01 -7.05 -9.89
N ILE A 196 11.65 -6.50 -8.72
CA ILE A 196 10.51 -7.00 -7.96
C ILE A 196 9.17 -6.76 -8.67
N SER A 197 9.10 -5.81 -9.61
CA SER A 197 7.90 -5.54 -10.40
C SER A 197 7.54 -6.69 -11.35
N GLN A 198 8.48 -7.58 -11.64
CA GLN A 198 8.25 -8.77 -12.47
C GLN A 198 7.60 -9.93 -11.70
N ARG A 199 7.45 -9.83 -10.37
CA ARG A 199 6.80 -10.87 -9.58
C ARG A 199 5.32 -11.02 -10.01
N PRO A 200 4.78 -12.25 -10.06
CA PRO A 200 3.38 -12.46 -10.43
C PRO A 200 2.39 -11.65 -9.58
N SER A 201 2.64 -11.52 -8.27
CA SER A 201 1.83 -10.71 -7.36
C SER A 201 1.82 -9.22 -7.71
N MET A 202 2.94 -8.68 -8.17
CA MET A 202 3.09 -7.28 -8.55
C MET A 202 2.44 -7.00 -9.91
N LEU A 203 2.61 -7.91 -10.89
CA LEU A 203 2.02 -7.83 -12.22
C LEU A 203 0.49 -7.91 -12.15
N GLN A 204 -0.06 -8.87 -11.39
CA GLN A 204 -1.51 -9.08 -11.26
C GLN A 204 -2.24 -7.97 -10.49
N THR A 205 -1.50 -7.05 -9.85
CA THR A 205 -2.06 -5.99 -9.01
C THR A 205 -1.67 -4.59 -9.48
N GLN A 206 -1.19 -4.45 -10.73
CA GLN A 206 -0.90 -3.14 -11.29
C GLN A 206 -2.17 -2.25 -11.29
N PRO A 207 -2.05 -0.96 -10.97
CA PRO A 207 -3.16 -0.04 -11.10
C PRO A 207 -3.58 0.06 -12.59
N PRO A 208 -4.86 0.32 -12.88
CA PRO A 208 -5.33 0.45 -14.25
C PRO A 208 -4.70 1.69 -14.90
N VAL A 209 -4.22 1.53 -16.14
CA VAL A 209 -3.68 2.60 -16.98
C VAL A 209 -4.81 3.49 -17.50
#